data_AF-A0A5N0V3M1-F1
#
_entry.id   AF-A0A5N0V3M1-F1
#
_cell.length_a   1.000
_cell.length_b   1.000
_cell.length_c   1.000
_cell.angle_alpha   90.00
_cell.angle_beta   90.00
_cell.angle_gamma   90.00
#
_symmetry.space_group_name_H-M   'P 1'
#
loop_
_entity.id
_entity.type
_entity.pdbx_description
1 polymer ?
#
loop_
_entity_poly.entity_id
_entity_poly.type
_entity_poly.pdbx_seq_one_letter_code
_entity_poly.pdbx_strand_id
1 'polypeptide(L)'
;MTQQLEAIRRRLTETVVPELPESAKFAREQVLLIDAALASVIECQEHEYRYAVLEHQDYRELLGELTRLTGTPDRDVLAVLDEAGPDTAAGAVPLTAITARTRRMKVLAERLHGELTSQATEQGSRAFGLMARLAARQVAREASWFRLAGFTKDSASIGQLLEESR
;
A
#
# COMPACT_ATOMS: atom_id res chain seq x y z
N MET A 1 11.64 1.20 11.76
CA MET A 1 12.58 1.79 10.78
C MET A 1 12.50 3.31 10.79
N THR A 2 11.32 3.92 10.63
CA THR A 2 11.15 5.40 10.66
C THR A 2 11.75 6.06 11.91
N GLN A 3 11.44 5.54 13.11
CA GLN A 3 12.02 6.04 14.37
C GLN A 3 13.56 5.96 14.44
N GLN A 4 14.16 4.94 13.80
CA GLN A 4 15.62 4.81 13.75
C GLN A 4 16.22 5.84 12.81
N LEU A 5 15.60 6.07 11.65
CA LEU A 5 16.01 7.11 10.69
C LEU A 5 15.87 8.51 11.31
N GLU A 6 14.76 8.79 12.00
CA GLU A 6 14.56 10.03 12.75
C GLU A 6 15.61 10.22 13.85
N ALA A 7 15.95 9.16 14.58
CA ALA A 7 17.00 9.21 15.60
C ALA A 7 18.40 9.47 15.01
N ILE A 8 18.73 8.85 13.87
CA ILE A 8 19.98 9.08 13.14
C ILE A 8 20.03 10.53 12.66
N ARG A 9 18.96 11.00 12.03
CA ARG A 9 18.82 12.37 11.53
C ARG A 9 18.99 13.39 12.65
N ARG A 10 18.32 13.17 13.79
CA ARG A 10 18.45 14.00 15.00
C ARG A 10 19.89 14.04 15.53
N ARG A 11 20.56 12.88 15.63
CA ARG A 11 21.97 12.83 16.06
C ARG A 11 22.90 13.55 15.10
N LEU A 12 22.67 13.44 13.79
CA LEU A 12 23.46 14.16 12.79
C LEU A 12 23.33 15.69 12.98
N THR A 13 22.12 16.20 13.09
CA THR A 13 21.88 17.65 13.16
C THR A 13 22.15 18.26 14.52
N GLU A 14 21.80 17.57 15.62
CA GLU A 14 21.91 18.10 16.98
C GLU A 14 23.25 17.76 17.66
N THR A 15 23.98 16.74 17.19
CA THR A 15 25.23 16.30 17.82
C THR A 15 26.44 16.41 16.90
N VAL A 16 26.32 15.99 15.63
CA VAL A 16 27.49 15.97 14.72
C VAL A 16 27.76 17.34 14.11
N VAL A 17 26.75 18.02 13.56
CA VAL A 17 26.93 19.35 12.93
C VAL A 17 27.53 20.40 13.87
N PRO A 18 27.12 20.51 15.15
CA PRO A 18 27.68 21.50 16.08
C PRO A 18 29.16 21.29 16.38
N GLU A 19 29.62 20.04 16.41
CA GLU A 19 31.00 19.67 16.73
C GLU A 19 31.96 19.80 15.53
N LEU A 20 31.44 20.04 14.32
CA LEU A 20 32.28 20.30 13.17
C LEU A 20 33.01 21.66 13.31
N PRO A 21 34.30 21.76 12.99
CA PRO A 21 34.99 23.05 12.92
C PRO A 21 34.33 23.99 11.89
N GLU A 22 34.42 25.31 12.08
CA GLU A 22 33.93 26.28 11.07
C GLU A 22 34.65 26.18 9.72
N SER A 23 35.91 25.74 9.73
CA SER A 23 36.71 25.50 8.53
C SER A 23 36.24 24.27 7.73
N ALA A 24 35.46 23.37 8.34
CA ALA A 24 34.99 22.14 7.71
C ALA A 24 33.73 22.36 6.84
N LYS A 25 33.75 23.36 5.95
CA LYS A 25 32.60 23.76 5.12
C LYS A 25 32.03 22.60 4.28
N PHE A 26 32.91 21.87 3.60
CA PHE A 26 32.51 20.71 2.81
C PHE A 26 31.85 19.62 3.66
N ALA A 27 32.38 19.32 4.85
CA ALA A 27 31.78 18.34 5.74
C ALA A 27 30.38 18.77 6.20
N ARG A 28 30.17 20.06 6.48
CA ARG A 28 28.85 20.60 6.82
C ARG A 28 27.86 20.44 5.66
N GLU A 29 28.28 20.73 4.42
CA GLU A 29 27.46 20.51 3.22
C GLU A 29 27.08 19.04 3.05
N GLN A 30 28.02 18.10 3.27
CA GLN A 30 27.73 16.67 3.20
C GLN A 30 26.74 16.22 4.27
N VAL A 31 26.85 16.74 5.51
CA VAL A 31 25.88 16.39 6.56
C VAL A 31 24.49 16.93 6.24
N LEU A 32 24.37 18.14 5.70
CA LEU A 32 23.09 18.69 5.25
C LEU A 32 22.48 17.87 4.10
N LEU A 33 23.30 17.39 3.17
CA LEU A 33 22.85 16.49 2.11
C LEU A 33 22.34 15.16 2.67
N ILE A 34 23.03 14.58 3.65
CA ILE A 34 22.60 13.35 4.32
C ILE A 34 21.28 13.58 5.08
N ASP A 35 21.14 14.70 5.81
CA ASP A 35 19.89 15.06 6.50
C ASP A 35 18.72 15.17 5.51
N ALA A 36 18.92 15.88 4.39
CA ALA A 36 17.92 16.01 3.33
C ALA A 36 17.53 14.65 2.73
N ALA A 37 18.52 13.78 2.45
CA ALA A 37 18.27 12.44 1.95
C ALA A 37 17.48 11.58 2.97
N LEU A 38 17.84 11.63 4.25
CA LEU A 38 17.13 10.93 5.32
C LEU A 38 15.69 11.45 5.47
N ALA A 39 15.47 12.76 5.37
CA ALA A 39 14.14 13.35 5.41
C ALA A 39 13.27 12.83 4.25
N SER A 40 13.80 12.81 3.03
CA SER A 40 13.11 12.25 1.86
C SER A 40 12.78 10.77 2.02
N VAL A 41 13.69 9.96 2.57
CA VAL A 41 13.43 8.53 2.83
C VAL A 41 12.33 8.35 3.89
N ILE A 42 12.34 9.14 4.96
CA ILE A 42 11.31 9.10 6.01
C ILE A 42 9.92 9.38 5.43
N GLU A 43 9.80 10.45 4.63
CA GLU A 43 8.55 10.83 3.97
C GLU A 43 8.07 9.74 3.01
N CYS A 44 8.98 9.20 2.18
CA CYS A 44 8.67 8.11 1.27
C CYS A 44 8.15 6.87 2.01
N GLN A 45 8.83 6.47 3.09
CA GLN A 45 8.46 5.30 3.87
C GLN A 45 7.09 5.46 4.56
N GLU A 46 6.74 6.67 5.00
CA GLU A 46 5.41 6.97 5.56
C GLU A 46 4.31 6.78 4.50
N HIS A 47 4.54 7.30 3.30
CA HIS A 47 3.60 7.14 2.19
C HIS A 47 3.45 5.68 1.75
N GLU A 48 4.56 4.95 1.59
CA GLU A 48 4.54 3.51 1.26
C GLU A 48 3.82 2.68 2.32
N TYR A 49 4.06 2.98 3.59
CA TYR A 49 3.38 2.30 4.69
C TYR A 49 1.86 2.54 4.64
N ARG A 50 1.45 3.80 4.51
CA ARG A 50 0.03 4.16 4.40
C ARG A 50 -0.62 3.51 3.19
N TYR A 51 0.08 3.46 2.06
CA TYR A 51 -0.38 2.77 0.86
C TYR A 51 -0.65 1.29 1.15
N ALA A 52 0.33 0.58 1.72
CA ALA A 52 0.22 -0.85 2.00
C ALA A 52 -0.89 -1.17 3.01
N VAL A 53 -1.10 -0.31 4.02
CA VAL A 53 -2.21 -0.47 4.98
C VAL A 53 -3.57 -0.33 4.30
N LEU A 54 -3.75 0.68 3.45
CA LEU A 54 -4.99 0.88 2.71
C LEU A 54 -5.26 -0.26 1.73
N GLU A 55 -4.23 -0.71 1.01
CA GLU A 55 -4.36 -1.84 0.09
C GLU A 55 -4.73 -3.13 0.85
N HIS A 56 -4.11 -3.37 2.00
CA HIS A 56 -4.44 -4.50 2.86
C HIS A 56 -5.91 -4.46 3.31
N GLN A 57 -6.42 -3.29 3.72
CA GLN A 57 -7.82 -3.12 4.14
C GLN A 57 -8.79 -3.41 2.98
N ASP A 58 -8.53 -2.87 1.80
CA ASP A 58 -9.32 -3.11 0.60
C ASP A 58 -9.45 -4.61 0.26
N TYR A 59 -8.33 -5.34 0.31
CA TYR A 59 -8.33 -6.78 0.01
C TYR A 59 -9.01 -7.60 1.10
N ARG A 60 -8.93 -7.17 2.37
CA ARG A 60 -9.65 -7.81 3.47
C ARG A 60 -11.16 -7.65 3.33
N GLU A 61 -11.63 -6.45 2.97
CA GLU A 61 -13.04 -6.18 2.68
C GLU A 61 -13.52 -7.01 1.49
N LEU A 62 -12.76 -7.02 0.39
CA LEU A 62 -13.06 -7.80 -0.80
C LEU A 62 -13.19 -9.30 -0.47
N LEU A 63 -12.22 -9.88 0.26
CA LEU A 63 -12.30 -11.29 0.66
C LEU A 63 -13.57 -11.57 1.47
N GLY A 64 -13.90 -10.69 2.42
CA GLY A 64 -15.11 -10.81 3.23
C GLY A 64 -16.39 -10.77 2.38
N GLU A 65 -16.43 -9.92 1.36
CA GLU A 65 -17.56 -9.85 0.43
C GLU A 65 -17.66 -11.06 -0.49
N LEU A 66 -16.54 -11.49 -1.11
CA LEU A 66 -16.51 -12.67 -1.98
C LEU A 66 -16.90 -13.95 -1.22
N THR A 67 -16.39 -14.11 0.01
CA THR A 67 -16.73 -15.27 0.86
C THR A 67 -18.22 -15.32 1.17
N ARG A 68 -18.84 -14.18 1.49
CA ARG A 68 -20.29 -14.10 1.69
C ARG A 68 -21.08 -14.49 0.44
N LEU A 69 -20.57 -14.18 -0.76
CA LEU A 69 -21.22 -14.56 -2.02
C LEU A 69 -21.13 -16.06 -2.31
N THR A 70 -20.02 -16.73 -1.96
CA THR A 70 -19.89 -18.19 -2.13
C THR A 70 -20.85 -18.98 -1.24
N GLY A 71 -21.27 -18.40 -0.11
CA GLY A 71 -22.12 -19.05 0.88
C GLY A 71 -21.47 -20.24 1.60
N THR A 72 -20.24 -20.61 1.24
CA THR A 72 -19.52 -21.76 1.79
C THR A 72 -18.26 -21.25 2.50
N PRO A 73 -18.10 -21.55 3.80
CA PRO A 73 -16.92 -21.12 4.53
C PRO A 73 -15.67 -21.84 4.03
N ASP A 74 -14.72 -21.07 3.50
CA ASP A 74 -13.42 -21.55 3.08
C ASP A 74 -12.41 -21.37 4.23
N ARG A 75 -11.76 -22.47 4.63
CA ARG A 75 -10.85 -22.48 5.79
C ARG A 75 -9.65 -21.56 5.60
N ASP A 76 -9.08 -21.51 4.40
CA ASP A 76 -7.88 -20.71 4.12
C ASP A 76 -8.22 -19.22 4.13
N VAL A 77 -9.39 -18.88 3.59
CA VAL A 77 -9.95 -17.53 3.63
C VAL A 77 -10.22 -17.10 5.07
N LEU A 78 -10.91 -17.94 5.85
CA LEU A 78 -11.22 -17.62 7.25
C LEU A 78 -9.95 -17.45 8.08
N ALA A 79 -8.92 -18.27 7.86
CA ALA A 79 -7.64 -18.14 8.54
C ALA A 79 -6.97 -16.77 8.25
N VAL A 80 -6.97 -16.32 7.00
CA VAL A 80 -6.40 -15.02 6.62
C VAL A 80 -7.25 -13.84 7.14
N LEU A 81 -8.58 -13.98 7.15
CA LEU A 81 -9.48 -12.99 7.73
C LEU A 81 -9.40 -12.93 9.26
N ASP A 82 -8.94 -13.96 9.95
CA ASP A 82 -8.74 -13.93 11.41
C ASP A 82 -7.40 -13.28 11.81
N GLU A 83 -6.44 -13.20 10.89
CA GLU A 83 -5.19 -12.49 11.14
C GLU A 83 -5.45 -11.02 11.51
N ALA A 84 -4.85 -10.54 12.60
CA ALA A 84 -4.94 -9.14 13.01
C ALA A 84 -4.34 -8.22 11.93
N GLY A 85 -5.15 -7.24 11.50
CA GLY A 85 -4.74 -6.23 10.53
C GLY A 85 -3.70 -5.27 11.12
N PRO A 86 -2.91 -4.58 10.26
CA PRO A 86 -2.06 -3.49 10.73
C PRO A 86 -2.93 -2.36 11.28
N ASP A 87 -2.61 -1.90 12.49
CA ASP A 87 -3.18 -0.67 13.03
C ASP A 87 -2.71 0.52 12.17
N THR A 88 -3.65 1.39 11.78
CA THR A 88 -3.36 2.60 11.01
C THR A 88 -2.52 3.60 11.79
N ALA A 89 -2.52 3.52 13.13
CA ALA A 89 -1.84 4.47 14.01
C ALA A 89 -0.43 3.99 14.45
N ALA A 90 -0.11 2.70 14.31
CA ALA A 90 1.15 2.15 14.79
C ALA A 90 1.89 1.49 13.63
N GLY A 91 3.06 2.04 13.26
CA GLY A 91 4.06 1.40 12.40
C GLY A 91 4.69 0.13 13.00
N ALA A 92 3.90 -0.64 13.77
CA ALA A 92 4.30 -1.81 14.53
C ALA A 92 4.47 -3.04 13.64
N VAL A 93 3.80 -3.10 12.49
CA VAL A 93 3.92 -4.21 11.55
C VAL A 93 4.93 -3.85 10.47
N PRO A 94 5.95 -4.68 10.19
CA PRO A 94 6.87 -4.43 9.08
C PRO A 94 6.14 -4.34 7.73
N LEU A 95 6.52 -3.39 6.87
CA LEU A 95 5.95 -3.22 5.52
C LEU A 95 5.99 -4.53 4.71
N THR A 96 7.08 -5.29 4.83
CA THR A 96 7.24 -6.61 4.19
C THR A 96 6.22 -7.63 4.67
N ALA A 97 5.79 -7.56 5.94
CA ALA A 97 4.75 -8.43 6.47
C ALA A 97 3.36 -8.02 5.95
N ILE A 98 3.06 -6.72 5.87
CA ILE A 98 1.80 -6.22 5.31
C ILE A 98 1.68 -6.64 3.85
N THR A 99 2.70 -6.39 3.04
CA THR A 99 2.72 -6.75 1.62
C THR A 99 2.61 -8.26 1.39
N ALA A 100 3.29 -9.09 2.20
CA ALA A 100 3.16 -10.55 2.12
C ALA A 100 1.74 -11.03 2.47
N ARG A 101 1.10 -10.44 3.49
CA ARG A 101 -0.30 -10.70 3.85
C ARG A 101 -1.25 -10.32 2.71
N THR A 102 -1.10 -9.11 2.16
CA THR A 102 -1.89 -8.62 1.03
C THR A 102 -1.74 -9.53 -0.20
N ARG A 103 -0.53 -10.03 -0.47
CA ARG A 103 -0.30 -10.98 -1.58
C ARG A 103 -1.08 -12.28 -1.40
N ARG A 104 -1.14 -12.83 -0.18
CA ARG A 104 -1.95 -14.02 0.11
C ARG A 104 -3.44 -13.75 -0.12
N MET A 105 -3.92 -12.57 0.31
CA MET A 105 -5.30 -12.15 0.05
C MET A 105 -5.61 -12.01 -1.45
N LYS A 106 -4.70 -11.43 -2.24
CA LYS A 106 -4.85 -11.34 -3.71
C LYS A 106 -5.11 -12.69 -4.36
N VAL A 107 -4.28 -13.69 -4.04
CA VAL A 107 -4.41 -15.06 -4.58
C VAL A 107 -5.75 -15.69 -4.20
N LEU A 108 -6.18 -15.51 -2.95
CA LEU A 108 -7.48 -16.03 -2.50
C LEU A 108 -8.66 -15.31 -3.17
N ALA A 109 -8.59 -13.98 -3.32
CA ALA A 109 -9.62 -13.19 -4.00
C ALA A 109 -9.75 -13.59 -5.47
N GLU A 110 -8.63 -13.76 -6.18
CA GLU A 110 -8.61 -14.23 -7.57
C GLU A 110 -9.25 -15.61 -7.72
N ARG A 111 -8.95 -16.53 -6.80
CA ARG A 111 -9.55 -17.86 -6.78
C ARG A 111 -11.07 -17.80 -6.57
N LEU A 112 -11.53 -17.13 -5.51
CA LEU A 112 -12.97 -17.01 -5.21
C LEU A 112 -13.72 -16.30 -6.34
N HIS A 113 -13.12 -15.26 -6.93
CA HIS A 113 -13.67 -14.58 -8.09
C HIS A 113 -13.83 -15.55 -9.26
N GLY A 114 -12.79 -16.30 -9.60
CA GLY A 114 -12.83 -17.30 -10.68
C GLY A 114 -13.90 -18.37 -10.47
N GLU A 115 -14.05 -18.87 -9.23
CA GLU A 115 -15.12 -19.80 -8.85
C GLU A 115 -16.51 -19.19 -9.09
N LEU A 116 -16.76 -17.97 -8.59
CA LEU A 116 -18.04 -17.26 -8.71
C LEU A 116 -18.39 -16.88 -10.15
N THR A 117 -17.40 -16.52 -10.98
CA THR A 117 -17.60 -16.10 -12.36
C THR A 117 -17.53 -17.23 -13.38
N SER A 118 -17.24 -18.47 -12.94
CA SER A 118 -17.20 -19.64 -13.82
C SER A 118 -18.54 -19.94 -14.48
N GLN A 119 -19.64 -19.43 -13.91
CA GLN A 119 -20.99 -19.55 -14.42
C GLN A 119 -21.66 -18.17 -14.48
N ALA A 120 -22.52 -17.95 -15.48
CA ALA A 120 -23.28 -16.72 -15.65
C ALA A 120 -24.44 -16.63 -14.64
N THR A 121 -24.10 -16.40 -13.37
CA THR A 121 -25.04 -16.28 -12.25
C THR A 121 -25.13 -14.84 -11.75
N GLU A 122 -26.16 -14.54 -10.97
CA GLU A 122 -26.27 -13.26 -10.26
C GLU A 122 -25.08 -13.05 -9.32
N GLN A 123 -24.64 -14.11 -8.63
CA GLN A 123 -23.47 -14.09 -7.76
C GLN A 123 -22.18 -13.77 -8.54
N GLY A 124 -22.00 -14.36 -9.72
CA GLY A 124 -20.88 -14.05 -10.61
C GLY A 124 -20.89 -12.59 -11.07
N SER A 125 -22.06 -12.06 -11.41
CA SER A 125 -22.20 -10.63 -11.76
C SER A 125 -21.84 -9.71 -10.60
N ARG A 126 -22.24 -10.06 -9.36
CA ARG A 126 -21.88 -9.32 -8.15
C ARG A 126 -20.39 -9.41 -7.85
N ALA A 127 -19.77 -10.58 -8.00
CA ALA A 127 -18.33 -10.79 -7.83
C ALA A 127 -17.51 -9.95 -8.81
N PHE A 128 -17.93 -9.88 -10.08
CA PHE A 128 -17.32 -9.01 -11.08
C PHE A 128 -17.39 -7.54 -10.67
N GLY A 129 -18.57 -7.09 -10.19
CA GLY A 129 -18.74 -5.73 -9.69
C GLY A 129 -17.85 -5.38 -8.49
N LEU A 130 -17.53 -6.37 -7.62
CA LEU A 130 -16.59 -6.18 -6.52
C LEU A 130 -15.16 -5.96 -7.00
N MET A 131 -14.69 -6.80 -7.92
CA MET A 131 -13.36 -6.66 -8.51
C MET A 131 -13.22 -5.35 -9.28
N ALA A 132 -14.24 -4.94 -10.03
CA ALA A 132 -14.25 -3.67 -10.75
C ALA A 132 -14.13 -2.47 -9.79
N ARG A 133 -14.86 -2.48 -8.66
CA ARG A 133 -14.73 -1.43 -7.63
C ARG A 133 -13.34 -1.40 -7.00
N LEU A 134 -12.76 -2.56 -6.69
CA LEU A 134 -11.39 -2.64 -6.18
C LEU A 134 -10.39 -2.06 -7.20
N ALA A 135 -10.50 -2.46 -8.47
CA ALA A 135 -9.63 -2.00 -9.54
C ALA A 135 -9.74 -0.47 -9.72
N ALA A 136 -10.94 0.10 -9.67
CA ALA A 136 -11.13 1.54 -9.73
C ALA A 136 -10.42 2.29 -8.59
N ARG A 137 -10.51 1.77 -7.35
CA ARG A 137 -9.79 2.34 -6.20
C ARG A 137 -8.27 2.21 -6.34
N GLN A 138 -7.79 1.10 -6.87
CA GLN A 138 -6.37 0.87 -7.13
C GLN A 138 -5.82 1.88 -8.15
N VAL A 139 -6.52 2.07 -9.27
CA VAL A 139 -6.14 3.05 -10.29
C VAL A 139 -6.15 4.47 -9.71
N ALA A 140 -7.16 4.83 -8.91
CA ALA A 140 -7.22 6.14 -8.28
C ALA A 140 -6.03 6.40 -7.33
N ARG A 141 -5.59 5.39 -6.58
CA ARG A 141 -4.38 5.45 -5.74
C ARG A 141 -3.10 5.59 -6.56
N GLU A 142 -2.94 4.79 -7.60
CA GLU A 142 -1.76 4.86 -8.46
C GLU A 142 -1.68 6.23 -9.13
N ALA A 143 -2.81 6.74 -9.63
CA ALA A 143 -2.89 8.06 -10.25
C ALA A 143 -2.59 9.21 -9.25
N SER A 144 -2.98 9.10 -7.98
CA SER A 144 -2.62 10.10 -6.98
C SER A 144 -1.11 10.13 -6.70
N TRP A 145 -0.47 8.96 -6.70
CA TRP A 145 0.99 8.86 -6.57
C TRP A 145 1.73 9.40 -7.79
N PHE A 146 1.28 9.08 -9.01
CA PHE A 146 1.84 9.66 -10.24
C PHE A 146 1.78 11.20 -10.24
N ARG A 147 0.66 11.78 -9.82
CA ARG A 147 0.51 13.25 -9.69
C ARG A 147 1.47 13.83 -8.66
N LEU A 148 1.60 13.18 -7.49
CA LEU A 148 2.53 13.62 -6.43
C LEU A 148 3.99 13.59 -6.92
N ALA A 149 4.35 12.58 -7.71
CA ALA A 149 5.69 12.43 -8.29
C ALA A 149 5.95 13.34 -9.52
N GLY A 150 5.00 14.18 -9.92
CA GLY A 150 5.14 15.10 -11.05
C GLY A 150 4.91 14.48 -12.43
N PHE A 151 4.44 13.23 -12.50
CA PHE A 151 4.03 12.60 -13.76
C PHE A 151 2.56 12.94 -14.05
N THR A 152 2.33 13.84 -15.01
CA THR A 152 1.01 14.42 -15.31
C THR A 152 0.30 13.79 -16.51
N LYS A 153 0.58 12.53 -16.85
CA LYS A 153 -0.04 11.92 -18.04
C LYS A 153 -1.50 11.56 -17.76
N ASP A 154 -2.42 12.33 -18.35
CA ASP A 154 -3.87 12.07 -18.37
C ASP A 154 -4.20 10.86 -19.26
N SER A 155 -3.78 9.65 -18.85
CA SER A 155 -4.27 8.40 -19.45
C SER A 155 -5.60 8.01 -18.82
N ALA A 156 -6.54 7.55 -19.66
CA ALA A 156 -7.82 6.99 -19.21
C ALA A 156 -7.59 5.88 -18.19
N SER A 157 -8.42 5.84 -17.13
CA SER A 157 -8.31 4.83 -16.08
C SER A 157 -8.64 3.43 -16.64
N ILE A 158 -7.98 2.38 -16.13
CA ILE A 158 -8.29 1.00 -16.53
C ILE A 158 -9.77 0.66 -16.29
N GLY A 159 -10.39 1.23 -15.25
CA GLY A 159 -11.83 1.08 -15.01
C GLY A 159 -12.70 1.59 -16.16
N GLN A 160 -12.37 2.77 -16.71
CA GLN A 160 -13.07 3.31 -17.89
C GLN A 160 -12.88 2.43 -19.12
N LEU A 161 -11.65 1.94 -19.36
CA LEU A 161 -11.38 1.04 -20.50
C LEU A 161 -12.14 -0.29 -20.40
N LEU A 162 -12.34 -0.81 -19.18
CA LEU A 162 -13.11 -2.03 -18.94
C LEU A 162 -14.63 -1.82 -19.09
N GLU A 163 -15.14 -0.62 -18.80
CA GLU A 163 -16.54 -0.26 -19.04
C GLU A 163 -16.85 -0.04 -20.53
N GLU A 164 -15.91 0.52 -21.28
CA GLU A 164 -16.03 0.78 -22.73
C GLU A 164 -15.88 -0.47 -23.62
N SER A 165 -15.36 -1.57 -23.06
CA SER A 165 -15.19 -2.84 -23.77
C SER A 165 -16.44 -3.76 -23.73
N ARG A 166 -17.60 -3.22 -23.30
CA ARG A 166 -18.91 -3.87 -23.33
C ARG A 166 -19.68 -3.57 -24.62
#